data_AF-A0A323U6U3-F1
#
_entry.id   AF-A0A323U6U3-F1
#
_cell.length_a   1.000
_cell.length_b   1.000
_cell.length_c   1.000
_cell.angle_alpha   90.00
_cell.angle_beta   90.00
_cell.angle_gamma   90.00
#
_symmetry.space_group_name_H-M   'P 1'
#
loop_
_entity.id
_entity.type
_entity.pdbx_description
1 polymer ?
#
loop_
_entity_poly.entity_id
_entity_poly.type
_entity_poly.pdbx_seq_one_letter_code
_entity_poly.pdbx_strand_id
1 'polypeptide(L)'
;MARTILATVLALLSSLALAQEVITNQQGPGAQQSNPELRKRLEQYRPVFDLMGSLRLMLELDRQKNLSFTKAQAQKLLPILKNLQTRADLKPADAEKILSNIEDNILTPAQLKWMDETQLKRQEEMRQRRQNREGPTNSFGGGGGPNNPGGPGGQGGPRGGGLFQAIQQGKPFNPFKEGRAAEELQQLIALLSKR
;
A
#
# COMPACT_ATOMS: atom_id res chain seq x y z
N MET A 1 -62.55 -59.24 -21.06
CA MET A 1 -63.88 -58.96 -20.49
C MET A 1 -63.73 -57.94 -19.39
N ALA A 2 -64.32 -56.78 -19.60
CA ALA A 2 -64.15 -55.59 -18.76
C ALA A 2 -64.97 -55.70 -17.45
N ARG A 3 -64.36 -55.30 -16.34
CA ARG A 3 -65.07 -54.87 -15.14
C ARG A 3 -64.42 -53.60 -14.60
N THR A 4 -65.17 -52.53 -14.83
CA THR A 4 -65.25 -51.25 -14.12
C THR A 4 -65.09 -51.42 -12.62
N ILE A 5 -64.43 -50.47 -11.95
CA ILE A 5 -65.03 -49.60 -10.91
C ILE A 5 -64.02 -48.47 -10.60
N LEU A 6 -64.49 -47.24 -10.83
CA LEU A 6 -63.90 -45.99 -10.38
C LEU A 6 -64.05 -45.86 -8.86
N ALA A 7 -62.98 -45.49 -8.17
CA ALA A 7 -63.07 -44.72 -6.93
C ALA A 7 -61.83 -43.83 -6.81
N THR A 8 -62.09 -42.54 -6.99
CA THR A 8 -61.19 -41.39 -6.93
C THR A 8 -60.53 -41.25 -5.55
N VAL A 9 -59.19 -41.23 -5.52
CA VAL A 9 -58.41 -40.78 -4.36
C VAL A 9 -57.69 -39.49 -4.74
N LEU A 10 -58.19 -38.40 -4.17
CA LEU A 10 -57.62 -37.05 -4.24
C LEU A 10 -56.50 -36.97 -3.18
N ALA A 11 -55.26 -37.24 -3.58
CA ALA A 11 -54.09 -37.03 -2.71
C ALA A 11 -53.49 -35.65 -3.00
N LEU A 12 -53.66 -34.74 -2.03
CA LEU A 12 -53.13 -33.39 -2.02
C LEU A 12 -51.60 -33.38 -2.14
N LEU A 13 -51.11 -32.65 -3.14
CA LEU A 13 -49.72 -32.27 -3.33
C LEU A 13 -49.22 -31.44 -2.14
N SER A 14 -48.25 -31.96 -1.39
CA SER A 14 -47.41 -31.19 -0.46
C SER A 14 -45.95 -31.43 -0.86
N SER A 15 -45.41 -30.57 -1.70
CA SER A 15 -43.99 -30.58 -2.05
C SER A 15 -43.54 -29.15 -2.34
N LEU A 16 -43.19 -28.38 -1.31
CA LEU A 16 -42.22 -27.30 -1.41
C LEU A 16 -41.86 -26.78 -0.01
N ALA A 17 -40.58 -26.46 0.17
CA ALA A 17 -39.93 -25.77 1.29
C ALA A 17 -39.30 -26.64 2.40
N LEU A 18 -37.96 -26.73 2.35
CA LEU A 18 -36.99 -26.86 3.45
C LEU A 18 -35.62 -26.58 2.79
N ALA A 19 -35.17 -25.34 2.56
CA ALA A 19 -34.86 -24.25 3.49
C ALA A 19 -33.79 -24.62 4.54
N GLN A 20 -32.55 -24.38 4.14
CA GLN A 20 -31.42 -23.83 4.90
C GLN A 20 -30.86 -24.63 6.09
N GLU A 21 -29.69 -25.20 5.84
CA GLU A 21 -28.70 -25.59 6.84
C GLU A 21 -28.32 -24.37 7.71
N VAL A 22 -28.66 -24.45 8.99
CA VAL A 22 -28.17 -23.55 10.02
C VAL A 22 -26.74 -23.96 10.36
N ILE A 23 -25.76 -23.35 9.68
CA ILE A 23 -24.40 -23.28 10.21
C ILE A 23 -24.41 -22.20 11.29
N THR A 24 -24.38 -22.65 12.54
CA THR A 24 -24.24 -21.81 13.72
C THR A 24 -22.89 -21.07 13.66
N ASN A 25 -22.98 -19.75 13.53
CA ASN A 25 -21.88 -18.80 13.69
C ASN A 25 -21.16 -19.02 15.03
N GLN A 26 -19.98 -19.64 15.02
CA GLN A 26 -19.00 -19.48 16.09
C GLN A 26 -18.33 -18.11 15.93
N GLN A 27 -18.99 -17.07 16.42
CA GLN A 27 -18.38 -15.76 16.62
C GLN A 27 -17.53 -15.79 17.89
N GLY A 28 -16.24 -16.10 17.75
CA GLY A 28 -15.25 -15.76 18.76
C GLY A 28 -15.04 -14.23 18.78
N PRO A 29 -14.90 -13.60 19.94
CA PRO A 29 -14.58 -12.17 20.04
C PRO A 29 -13.13 -11.96 19.59
N GLY A 30 -12.94 -11.50 18.35
CA GLY A 30 -11.60 -11.27 17.81
C GLY A 30 -11.47 -11.19 16.28
N ALA A 31 -12.54 -11.47 15.53
CA ALA A 31 -12.57 -11.16 14.10
C ALA A 31 -12.66 -9.64 13.93
N GLN A 32 -11.50 -8.97 13.97
CA GLN A 32 -11.36 -7.56 13.65
C GLN A 32 -11.87 -7.34 12.22
N GLN A 33 -13.15 -6.99 12.10
CA GLN A 33 -13.78 -6.70 10.81
C GLN A 33 -12.95 -5.64 10.11
N SER A 34 -12.54 -5.96 8.88
CA SER A 34 -11.87 -5.01 8.00
C SER A 34 -12.74 -3.76 7.86
N ASN A 35 -12.34 -2.65 8.47
CA ASN A 35 -13.06 -1.39 8.36
C ASN A 35 -12.94 -0.87 6.91
N PRO A 36 -14.01 -0.96 6.08
CA PRO A 36 -13.93 -0.61 4.66
C PRO A 36 -13.63 0.88 4.47
N GLU A 37 -14.09 1.74 5.39
CA GLU A 37 -13.82 3.17 5.38
C GLU A 37 -12.33 3.45 5.58
N LEU A 38 -11.67 2.71 6.47
CA LEU A 38 -10.23 2.83 6.67
C LEU A 38 -9.44 2.41 5.42
N ARG A 39 -9.85 1.33 4.75
CA ARG A 39 -9.24 0.90 3.47
C ARG A 39 -9.36 2.00 2.43
N LYS A 40 -10.55 2.55 2.25
CA LYS A 40 -10.81 3.66 1.31
C LYS A 40 -9.95 4.88 1.63
N ARG A 41 -9.79 5.24 2.90
CA ARG A 41 -8.90 6.34 3.31
C ARG A 41 -7.44 6.06 3.02
N LEU A 42 -6.96 4.83 3.24
CA LEU A 42 -5.57 4.47 2.91
C LEU A 42 -5.33 4.49 1.39
N GLU A 43 -6.31 4.05 0.61
CA GLU A 43 -6.28 4.14 -0.86
C GLU A 43 -6.22 5.61 -1.33
N GLN A 44 -6.95 6.52 -0.68
CA GLN A 44 -6.86 7.95 -0.98
C GLN A 44 -5.44 8.50 -0.71
N TYR A 45 -4.71 7.95 0.25
CA TYR A 45 -3.32 8.34 0.55
C TYR A 45 -2.28 7.65 -0.34
N ARG A 46 -2.69 6.83 -1.31
CA ARG A 46 -1.78 6.19 -2.27
C ARG A 46 -0.75 7.16 -2.90
N PRO A 47 -1.11 8.37 -3.36
CA PRO A 47 -0.12 9.31 -3.92
C PRO A 47 0.97 9.73 -2.93
N VAL A 48 0.66 9.77 -1.63
CA VAL A 48 1.66 10.07 -0.59
C VAL A 48 2.66 8.92 -0.47
N PHE A 49 2.18 7.68 -0.49
CA PHE A 49 3.04 6.49 -0.45
C PHE A 49 3.90 6.37 -1.71
N ASP A 50 3.33 6.66 -2.88
CA ASP A 50 4.04 6.64 -4.16
C ASP A 50 5.15 7.69 -4.16
N LEU A 51 4.88 8.92 -3.71
CA LEU A 51 5.91 9.96 -3.56
C LEU A 51 7.03 9.53 -2.60
N MET A 52 6.70 8.97 -1.44
CA MET A 52 7.71 8.46 -0.50
C MET A 52 8.60 7.38 -1.16
N GLY A 53 7.99 6.44 -1.89
CA GLY A 53 8.69 5.39 -2.62
C GLY A 53 9.62 5.95 -3.70
N SER A 54 9.13 6.89 -4.49
CA SER A 54 9.89 7.53 -5.57
C SER A 54 11.09 8.32 -5.03
N LEU A 55 10.92 9.10 -3.96
CA LEU A 55 12.04 9.84 -3.35
C LEU A 55 13.12 8.90 -2.78
N ARG A 56 12.72 7.75 -2.23
CA ARG A 56 13.69 6.72 -1.80
C ARG A 56 14.44 6.15 -3.00
N LEU A 57 13.78 5.86 -4.12
CA LEU A 57 14.44 5.37 -5.33
C LEU A 57 15.40 6.40 -5.92
N MET A 58 15.10 7.69 -5.82
CA MET A 58 15.99 8.76 -6.27
C MET A 58 17.35 8.75 -5.55
N LEU A 59 17.41 8.33 -4.28
CA LEU A 59 18.70 8.12 -3.58
C LEU A 59 19.56 7.04 -4.21
N GLU A 60 18.92 5.97 -4.70
CA GLU A 60 19.58 4.83 -5.31
C GLU A 60 19.96 5.09 -6.78
N LEU A 61 19.12 5.87 -7.46
CA LEU A 61 19.27 6.30 -8.85
C LEU A 61 20.58 7.04 -9.06
N ASP A 62 20.96 7.90 -8.11
CA ASP A 62 22.15 8.73 -8.23
C ASP A 62 23.47 7.92 -8.31
N ARG A 63 23.44 6.70 -7.79
CA ARG A 63 24.57 5.75 -7.79
C ARG A 63 24.67 4.93 -9.07
N GLN A 64 23.66 5.01 -9.94
CA GLN A 64 23.63 4.25 -11.17
C GLN A 64 24.45 4.95 -12.25
N LYS A 65 25.18 4.15 -13.03
CA LYS A 65 26.02 4.66 -14.12
C LYS A 65 25.17 5.45 -15.11
N ASN A 66 25.60 6.67 -15.42
CA ASN A 66 24.95 7.60 -16.35
C ASN A 66 23.54 8.07 -15.96
N LEU A 67 23.09 7.86 -14.71
CA LEU A 67 21.79 8.34 -14.24
C LEU A 67 21.90 9.35 -13.09
N SER A 68 23.11 9.70 -12.65
CA SER A 68 23.33 10.70 -11.59
C SER A 68 22.66 12.04 -11.90
N PHE A 69 22.18 12.72 -10.86
CA PHE A 69 21.53 14.02 -11.02
C PHE A 69 22.50 15.08 -11.52
N THR A 70 22.06 15.84 -12.53
CA THR A 70 22.78 17.04 -12.97
C THR A 70 22.57 18.20 -11.98
N LYS A 71 23.45 19.20 -12.03
CA LYS A 71 23.30 20.45 -11.26
C LYS A 71 21.96 21.14 -11.51
N ALA A 72 21.50 21.17 -12.76
CA ALA A 72 20.22 21.78 -13.13
C ALA A 72 19.02 21.03 -12.51
N GLN A 73 19.05 19.70 -12.50
CA GLN A 73 18.02 18.89 -11.82
C GLN A 73 18.03 19.12 -10.32
N ALA A 74 19.21 19.16 -9.70
CA ALA A 74 19.35 19.44 -8.27
C ALA A 74 18.78 20.80 -7.88
N GLN A 75 19.06 21.85 -8.67
CA GLN A 75 18.50 23.19 -8.45
C GLN A 75 16.97 23.22 -8.49
N LYS A 76 16.34 22.41 -9.37
CA LYS A 76 14.88 22.29 -9.44
C LYS A 76 14.30 21.45 -8.29
N LEU A 77 14.99 20.38 -7.88
CA LEU A 77 14.52 19.46 -6.84
C LEU A 77 14.63 20.03 -5.43
N LEU A 78 15.75 20.68 -5.09
CA LEU A 78 16.01 21.18 -3.75
C LEU A 78 14.88 22.03 -3.14
N PRO A 79 14.27 23.01 -3.83
CA PRO A 79 13.15 23.76 -3.26
C PRO A 79 11.93 22.89 -3.00
N ILE A 80 11.63 21.91 -3.85
CA ILE A 80 10.52 20.96 -3.67
C ILE A 80 10.75 20.12 -2.42
N LEU A 81 11.96 19.54 -2.27
CA LEU A 81 12.30 18.69 -1.13
C LEU A 81 12.32 19.47 0.19
N LYS A 82 12.86 20.69 0.20
CA LYS A 82 12.82 21.58 1.38
C LYS A 82 11.41 21.98 1.76
N ASN A 83 10.53 22.18 0.78
CA ASN A 83 9.11 22.41 1.04
C ASN A 83 8.46 21.18 1.69
N LEU A 84 8.72 19.97 1.18
CA LEU A 84 8.24 18.72 1.79
C LEU A 84 8.71 18.56 3.24
N GLN A 85 9.95 18.93 3.56
CA GLN A 85 10.48 18.85 4.94
C GLN A 85 9.74 19.78 5.92
N THR A 86 9.35 20.96 5.45
CA THR A 86 8.81 22.03 6.30
C THR A 86 7.30 22.03 6.41
N ARG A 87 6.59 21.47 5.42
CA ARG A 87 5.13 21.45 5.36
C ARG A 87 4.49 20.77 6.57
N ALA A 88 3.43 21.35 7.12
CA ALA A 88 2.72 20.78 8.27
C ALA A 88 1.88 19.54 7.90
N ASP A 89 1.29 19.54 6.70
CA ASP A 89 0.38 18.51 6.20
C ASP A 89 0.70 18.17 4.76
N LEU A 90 0.71 16.89 4.39
CA LEU A 90 0.89 16.46 3.01
C LEU A 90 -0.38 15.76 2.51
N LYS A 91 -1.21 16.54 1.81
CA LYS A 91 -2.46 16.04 1.23
C LYS A 91 -2.19 15.16 0.00
N PRO A 92 -3.06 14.17 -0.30
CA PRO A 92 -2.89 13.30 -1.45
C PRO A 92 -2.77 14.04 -2.79
N ALA A 93 -3.66 15.02 -3.05
CA ALA A 93 -3.63 15.79 -4.29
C ALA A 93 -2.36 16.64 -4.45
N ASP A 94 -1.76 17.08 -3.34
CA ASP A 94 -0.48 17.79 -3.39
C ASP A 94 0.67 16.82 -3.66
N ALA A 95 0.65 15.64 -3.06
CA ALA A 95 1.66 14.62 -3.29
C ALA A 95 1.66 14.15 -4.76
N GLU A 96 0.47 13.95 -5.34
CA GLU A 96 0.29 13.63 -6.76
C GLU A 96 0.90 14.73 -7.64
N LYS A 97 0.52 16.01 -7.43
CA LYS A 97 1.07 17.14 -8.20
C LYS A 97 2.58 17.27 -8.07
N ILE A 98 3.12 17.06 -6.88
CA ILE A 98 4.57 17.11 -6.64
C ILE A 98 5.26 15.99 -7.40
N LEU A 99 4.73 14.77 -7.33
CA LEU A 99 5.30 13.62 -8.02
C LEU A 99 5.27 13.81 -9.54
N SER A 100 4.11 14.16 -10.12
CA SER A 100 4.00 14.44 -11.56
C SER A 100 4.95 15.54 -12.01
N ASN A 101 5.08 16.62 -11.24
CA ASN A 101 6.02 17.68 -11.59
C ASN A 101 7.49 17.21 -11.57
N ILE A 102 7.86 16.32 -10.64
CA ILE A 102 9.20 15.72 -10.61
C ILE A 102 9.42 14.85 -11.85
N GLU A 103 8.46 13.99 -12.16
CA GLU A 103 8.55 13.03 -13.25
C GLU A 103 8.55 13.72 -14.62
N ASP A 104 7.63 14.65 -14.85
CA ASP A 104 7.43 15.29 -16.15
C ASP A 104 8.48 16.36 -16.47
N ASN A 105 8.97 17.10 -15.46
CA ASN A 105 9.73 18.34 -15.68
C ASN A 105 11.18 18.30 -15.16
N ILE A 106 11.55 17.26 -14.41
CA ILE A 106 12.87 17.19 -13.76
C ILE A 106 13.60 15.91 -14.13
N LEU A 107 12.97 14.74 -13.99
CA LEU A 107 13.61 13.47 -14.31
C LEU A 107 13.75 13.28 -15.82
N THR A 108 14.81 12.59 -16.24
CA THR A 108 14.97 12.21 -17.65
C THR A 108 14.22 10.92 -17.95
N PRO A 109 13.88 10.64 -19.22
CA PRO A 109 13.26 9.36 -19.60
C PRO A 109 14.08 8.13 -19.16
N ALA A 110 15.41 8.21 -19.18
CA ALA A 110 16.28 7.12 -18.73
C ALA A 110 16.21 6.90 -17.21
N GLN A 111 16.11 7.99 -16.44
CA GLN A 111 15.94 7.94 -14.99
C GLN A 111 14.59 7.35 -14.60
N LEU A 112 13.51 7.80 -15.25
CA LEU A 112 12.15 7.27 -15.05
C LEU A 112 12.07 5.78 -15.37
N LYS A 113 12.58 5.38 -16.55
CA LYS A 113 12.62 3.97 -16.95
C LYS A 113 13.32 3.10 -15.91
N TRP A 114 14.47 3.54 -15.39
CA TRP A 114 15.18 2.80 -14.36
C TRP A 114 14.38 2.66 -13.06
N MET A 115 13.69 3.74 -12.64
CA MET A 115 12.84 3.71 -11.45
C MET A 115 11.68 2.72 -11.63
N ASP A 116 11.00 2.74 -12.78
CA ASP A 116 9.90 1.84 -13.10
C ASP A 116 10.33 0.37 -13.11
N GLU A 117 11.42 0.06 -13.82
CA GLU A 117 12.00 -1.29 -13.85
C GLU A 117 12.38 -1.78 -12.46
N THR A 118 12.95 -0.89 -11.64
CA THR A 118 13.32 -1.20 -10.25
C THR A 118 12.09 -1.49 -9.39
N GLN A 119 11.01 -0.72 -9.54
CA GLN A 119 9.75 -0.97 -8.83
C GLN A 119 9.12 -2.30 -9.25
N LEU A 120 9.01 -2.54 -10.55
CA LEU A 120 8.45 -3.77 -11.09
C LEU A 120 9.23 -5.00 -10.60
N LYS A 121 10.57 -4.94 -10.64
CA LYS A 121 11.43 -6.01 -10.13
C LYS A 121 11.18 -6.31 -8.66
N ARG A 122 11.11 -5.27 -7.81
CA ARG A 122 10.82 -5.46 -6.37
C ARG A 122 9.44 -6.05 -6.12
N GLN A 123 8.44 -5.63 -6.88
CA GLN A 123 7.08 -6.17 -6.77
C GLN A 123 7.03 -7.65 -7.17
N GLU A 124 7.80 -8.04 -8.19
CA GLU A 124 7.91 -9.42 -8.65
C GLU A 124 8.65 -10.29 -7.63
N GLU A 125 9.79 -9.83 -7.10
CA GLU A 125 10.53 -10.51 -6.02
C GLU A 125 9.65 -10.72 -4.78
N MET A 126 8.82 -9.73 -4.43
CA MET A 126 7.86 -9.84 -3.32
C MET A 126 6.76 -10.87 -3.60
N ARG A 127 6.27 -10.98 -4.84
CA ARG A 127 5.28 -12.00 -5.25
C ARG A 127 5.87 -13.40 -5.17
N GLN A 128 7.08 -13.60 -5.71
CA GLN A 128 7.77 -14.89 -5.68
C GLN A 128 8.07 -15.36 -4.25
N ARG A 129 8.49 -14.44 -3.36
CA ARG A 129 8.70 -14.77 -1.94
C ARG A 129 7.43 -15.22 -1.22
N ARG A 130 6.25 -14.75 -1.65
CA ARG A 130 4.96 -15.18 -1.07
C ARG A 130 4.54 -16.55 -1.59
N GLN A 131 4.71 -16.79 -2.89
CA GLN A 131 4.44 -18.08 -3.53
C GLN A 131 5.36 -19.18 -2.98
N ASN A 132 6.64 -18.89 -2.77
CA ASN A 132 7.60 -19.85 -2.21
C ASN A 132 7.45 -20.11 -0.70
N ARG A 133 6.46 -19.48 -0.03
CA ARG A 133 6.18 -19.64 1.41
C ARG A 133 4.91 -20.45 1.69
N GLU A 134 4.43 -21.22 0.71
CA GLU A 134 3.32 -22.17 0.83
C GLU A 134 3.68 -23.37 1.72
N GLY A 135 3.73 -23.13 3.02
CA GLY A 135 3.54 -24.14 4.07
C GLY A 135 2.51 -23.59 5.07
N PRO A 136 1.69 -24.43 5.73
CA PRO A 136 0.65 -23.93 6.63
C PRO A 136 1.34 -23.34 7.86
N THR A 137 1.42 -22.02 7.92
CA THR A 137 1.78 -21.31 9.14
C THR A 137 0.78 -20.20 9.33
N ASN A 138 -0.22 -20.51 10.17
CA ASN A 138 -0.83 -19.54 11.07
C ASN A 138 0.29 -18.81 11.82
N SER A 139 0.71 -17.65 11.34
CA SER A 139 1.44 -16.67 12.14
C SER A 139 1.21 -15.27 11.59
N PHE A 140 0.06 -14.71 11.95
CA PHE A 140 0.03 -13.32 12.39
C PHE A 140 0.65 -13.30 13.79
N GLY A 141 1.98 -13.23 13.86
CA GLY A 141 2.69 -13.21 15.14
C GLY A 141 4.21 -13.37 14.98
N GLY A 142 4.94 -12.30 15.27
CA GLY A 142 6.33 -12.31 15.77
C GLY A 142 7.34 -13.22 15.09
N GLY A 143 8.13 -12.67 14.16
CA GLY A 143 9.35 -13.30 13.66
C GLY A 143 10.33 -12.24 13.19
N GLY A 144 11.13 -11.71 14.12
CA GLY A 144 12.22 -10.78 13.83
C GLY A 144 13.25 -11.40 12.90
N GLY A 145 13.39 -10.84 11.71
CA GLY A 145 14.52 -11.06 10.81
C GLY A 145 15.14 -9.70 10.48
N PRO A 146 16.44 -9.48 10.76
CA PRO A 146 17.10 -8.22 10.44
C PRO A 146 17.39 -8.20 8.94
N ASN A 147 16.50 -7.59 8.12
CA ASN A 147 16.80 -6.98 6.80
C ASN A 147 15.60 -6.86 5.83
N ASN A 148 14.34 -6.65 6.27
CA ASN A 148 13.24 -6.42 5.31
C ASN A 148 12.61 -5.01 5.44
N PRO A 149 12.96 -4.05 4.56
CA PRO A 149 12.41 -2.70 4.58
C PRO A 149 11.36 -2.51 3.46
N GLY A 150 10.10 -2.87 3.72
CA GLY A 150 8.98 -2.43 2.87
C GLY A 150 7.84 -3.44 2.76
N GLY A 151 6.87 -3.36 3.68
CA GLY A 151 5.58 -4.00 3.54
C GLY A 151 4.52 -3.14 4.21
N PRO A 152 3.44 -2.73 3.51
CA PRO A 152 2.34 -2.02 4.12
C PRO A 152 1.50 -3.02 4.93
N GLY A 153 1.80 -3.20 6.21
CA GLY A 153 1.05 -4.13 7.06
C GLY A 153 1.71 -4.59 8.37
N GLY A 154 2.88 -4.07 8.74
CA GLY A 154 3.54 -4.46 9.99
C GLY A 154 3.13 -3.59 11.18
N GLN A 155 2.13 -4.03 11.93
CA GLN A 155 1.85 -3.56 13.29
C GLN A 155 2.93 -4.14 14.22
N GLY A 156 3.74 -3.27 14.85
CA GLY A 156 4.75 -3.70 15.83
C GLY A 156 6.00 -2.83 15.89
N GLY A 157 5.84 -1.56 16.25
CA GLY A 157 6.94 -0.66 16.59
C GLY A 157 6.45 0.79 16.64
N PRO A 158 6.91 1.63 17.60
CA PRO A 158 6.41 2.99 17.80
C PRO A 158 6.66 3.96 16.63
N ARG A 159 7.16 3.49 15.48
CA ARG A 159 7.61 4.30 14.33
C ARG A 159 6.78 4.14 13.06
N GLY A 160 5.82 3.21 13.00
CA GLY A 160 4.89 3.01 11.87
C GLY A 160 3.42 3.34 12.17
N GLY A 161 3.07 3.51 13.45
CA GLY A 161 1.70 3.78 13.88
C GLY A 161 1.23 5.21 13.64
N GLY A 162 2.15 6.18 13.57
CA GLY A 162 1.80 7.61 13.50
C GLY A 162 1.04 8.01 12.24
N LEU A 163 1.48 7.55 11.06
CA LEU A 163 0.81 7.85 9.77
C LEU A 163 -0.59 7.21 9.72
N PHE A 164 -0.68 5.92 10.03
CA PHE A 164 -1.95 5.19 9.99
C PHE A 164 -2.95 5.76 11.00
N GLN A 165 -2.49 6.07 12.20
CA GLN A 165 -3.32 6.69 13.24
C GLN A 165 -3.73 8.11 12.85
N ALA A 166 -2.84 8.91 12.24
CA ALA A 166 -3.18 10.26 11.79
C ALA A 166 -4.19 10.23 10.63
N ILE A 167 -4.04 9.34 9.66
CA ILE A 167 -5.02 9.13 8.57
C ILE A 167 -6.37 8.70 9.15
N GLN A 168 -6.37 7.75 10.10
CA GLN A 168 -7.59 7.28 10.73
C GLN A 168 -8.30 8.40 11.50
N GLN A 169 -7.55 9.25 12.21
CA GLN A 169 -8.06 10.37 12.98
C GLN A 169 -8.33 11.63 12.13
N GLY A 170 -8.00 11.62 10.83
CA GLY A 170 -8.13 12.78 9.94
C GLY A 170 -7.27 13.97 10.35
N LYS A 171 -6.16 13.73 11.05
CA LYS A 171 -5.25 14.78 11.51
C LYS A 171 -4.28 15.15 10.39
N PRO A 172 -3.86 16.43 10.32
CA PRO A 172 -2.76 16.84 9.48
C PRO A 172 -1.54 15.94 9.70
N PHE A 173 -0.95 15.43 8.62
CA PHE A 173 0.19 14.54 8.70
C PHE A 173 1.13 14.73 7.52
N ASN A 174 2.43 14.78 7.83
CA ASN A 174 3.48 14.77 6.83
C ASN A 174 4.51 13.68 7.15
N PRO A 175 4.66 12.64 6.30
CA PRO A 175 5.62 11.56 6.54
C PRO A 175 7.07 12.03 6.56
N PHE A 176 7.37 13.21 6.02
CA PHE A 176 8.71 13.75 5.91
C PHE A 176 9.15 14.59 7.11
N LYS A 177 8.32 14.69 8.16
CA LYS A 177 8.67 15.39 9.40
C LYS A 177 9.52 14.53 10.33
N GLU A 178 9.24 13.23 10.40
CA GLU A 178 9.84 12.33 11.38
C GLU A 178 10.02 10.91 10.82
N GLY A 179 10.88 10.13 11.47
CA GLY A 179 11.13 8.74 11.14
C GLY A 179 11.85 8.58 9.80
N ARG A 180 11.71 7.38 9.23
CA ARG A 180 12.55 6.94 8.11
C ARG A 180 12.41 7.79 6.84
N ALA A 181 11.20 8.22 6.50
CA ALA A 181 11.00 9.03 5.29
C ALA A 181 11.61 10.43 5.44
N ALA A 182 11.63 10.99 6.65
CA ALA A 182 12.34 12.24 6.93
C ALA A 182 13.87 12.07 6.78
N GLU A 183 14.42 10.97 7.28
CA GLU A 183 15.85 10.64 7.13
C GLU A 183 16.23 10.45 5.66
N GLU A 184 15.43 9.72 4.89
CA GLU A 184 15.64 9.51 3.44
C GLU A 184 15.54 10.83 2.68
N LEU A 185 14.57 11.69 3.01
CA LEU A 185 14.47 13.04 2.44
C LEU A 185 15.70 13.89 2.75
N GLN A 186 16.17 13.89 4.01
CA GLN A 186 17.36 14.62 4.42
C GLN A 186 18.61 14.15 3.67
N GLN A 187 18.77 12.84 3.50
CA GLN A 187 19.87 12.27 2.71
C GLN A 187 19.82 12.74 1.25
N LEU A 188 18.61 12.79 0.66
CA LEU A 188 18.46 13.21 -0.73
C LEU A 188 18.78 14.70 -0.88
N ILE A 189 18.32 15.53 0.05
CA ILE A 189 18.68 16.95 0.10
C ILE A 189 20.20 17.11 0.22
N ALA A 190 20.85 16.38 1.12
CA ALA A 190 22.29 16.47 1.34
C ALA A 190 23.10 16.01 0.11
N LEU A 191 22.64 14.97 -0.60
CA LEU A 191 23.23 14.51 -1.84
C LEU A 191 23.10 15.56 -2.94
N LEU A 192 21.90 16.11 -3.15
CA LEU A 192 21.63 17.09 -4.19
C LEU A 192 22.30 18.44 -3.92
N SER A 193 22.51 18.80 -2.65
CA SER A 193 23.19 20.05 -2.27
C SER A 193 24.68 20.06 -2.64
N LYS A 194 25.27 18.90 -2.99
CA LYS A 194 26.66 18.78 -3.44
C LYS A 194 26.82 18.88 -4.95
N ARG A 195 25.73 19.09 -5.70
CA ARG A 195 25.71 19.15 -7.17
C ARG A 195 25.98 20.55 -7.73
#